data_AF-A0A7V6M230-F1
#
_entry.id   AF-A0A7V6M230-F1
#
_cell.length_a   1.000
_cell.length_b   1.000
_cell.length_c   1.000
_cell.angle_alpha   90.00
_cell.angle_beta   90.00
_cell.angle_gamma   90.00
#
_symmetry.space_group_name_H-M   'P 1'
#
loop_
_entity.id
_entity.type
_entity.pdbx_description
1 polymer ?
#
loop_
_entity_poly.entity_id
_entity_poly.type
_entity_poly.pdbx_seq_one_letter_code
_entity_poly.pdbx_strand_id
1 'polypeptide(L)'
;MNKSLSDDWRRHGQEKYLKGAKLIARDYNPYKPGWDHDHCAFCGDTFSMNEGDIKQGYSTIDSYYWICNQCYDDFKDEFEWQIEDMKE
;
A
#
# COMPACT_ATOMS: atom_id res chain seq x y z
N MET A 1 4.90 25.99 2.67
CA MET A 1 5.21 25.39 3.98
C MET A 1 5.85 24.04 3.69
N ASN A 2 7.16 23.93 3.85
CA ASN A 2 7.88 22.69 3.61
C ASN A 2 7.63 21.78 4.81
N LYS A 3 6.60 20.93 4.72
CA LYS A 3 6.40 19.83 5.66
C LYS A 3 7.59 18.92 5.46
N SER A 4 8.46 18.79 6.47
CA SER A 4 9.51 17.80 6.41
C SER A 4 8.85 16.44 6.24
N LEU A 5 9.05 15.79 5.09
CA LEU A 5 8.50 14.46 4.77
C LEU A 5 8.92 13.41 5.81
N SER A 6 9.98 13.70 6.59
CA SER A 6 10.54 12.86 7.64
C SER A 6 9.68 12.74 8.91
N ASP A 7 8.76 13.67 9.18
CA ASP A 7 7.94 13.70 10.42
C ASP A 7 6.48 13.27 10.18
N ASP A 8 6.20 12.59 9.06
CA ASP A 8 4.85 12.06 8.81
C ASP A 8 4.51 10.93 9.80
N TRP A 9 3.39 11.08 10.51
CA TRP A 9 2.95 10.13 11.55
C TRP A 9 2.71 8.71 11.02
N ARG A 10 2.52 8.56 9.71
CA ARG A 10 2.35 7.26 9.04
C ARG A 10 3.65 6.46 8.95
N ARG A 11 4.80 7.04 9.32
CA ARG A 11 6.10 6.38 9.25
C ARG A 11 6.44 5.62 10.52
N HIS A 12 6.66 4.32 10.37
CA HIS A 12 6.95 3.38 11.44
C HIS A 12 8.07 2.39 11.07
N GLY A 13 8.90 2.69 10.08
CA GLY A 13 10.01 1.84 9.65
C GLY A 13 9.76 1.09 8.33
N GLN A 14 8.75 1.50 7.56
CA GLN A 14 8.38 0.89 6.28
C GLN A 14 9.54 0.89 5.28
N GLU A 15 10.45 1.86 5.36
CA GLU A 15 11.60 1.99 4.46
C GLU A 15 12.49 0.74 4.46
N LYS A 16 12.46 -0.05 5.53
CA LYS A 16 13.25 -1.29 5.64
C LYS A 16 12.79 -2.40 4.70
N TYR A 17 11.53 -2.36 4.25
CA TYR A 17 10.93 -3.45 3.48
C TYR A 17 10.11 -2.98 2.28
N LEU A 18 9.69 -1.71 2.22
CA LEU A 18 8.97 -1.14 1.07
C LEU A 18 9.83 -0.24 0.20
N LYS A 19 11.02 0.20 0.63
CA LYS A 19 11.85 1.06 -0.23
C LYS A 19 12.39 0.26 -1.42
N GLY A 20 12.21 0.80 -2.63
CA GLY A 20 12.53 0.14 -3.90
C GLY A 20 11.66 -1.08 -4.21
N ALA A 21 10.57 -1.28 -3.45
CA ALA A 21 9.70 -2.43 -3.66
C ALA A 21 8.95 -2.33 -4.99
N LYS A 22 8.70 -3.50 -5.57
CA LYS A 22 7.83 -3.66 -6.73
C LYS A 22 6.38 -3.78 -6.26
N LEU A 23 5.53 -2.93 -6.80
CA LEU A 23 4.13 -2.85 -6.48
C LEU A 23 3.27 -3.15 -7.71
N ILE A 24 2.11 -3.73 -7.47
CA ILE A 24 1.09 -3.99 -8.48
C ILE A 24 -0.14 -3.17 -8.11
N ALA A 25 -0.61 -2.33 -9.04
CA ALA A 25 -1.90 -1.67 -8.91
C ALA A 25 -3.01 -2.70 -9.19
N ARG A 26 -3.89 -2.95 -8.21
CA ARG A 26 -4.94 -3.98 -8.35
C ARG A 26 -6.11 -3.76 -7.41
N ASP A 27 -7.22 -4.43 -7.75
CA ASP A 27 -8.33 -4.64 -6.83
C ASP A 27 -7.92 -5.49 -5.63
N TYR A 28 -8.45 -5.15 -4.48
CA TYR A 28 -8.33 -5.94 -3.27
C TYR A 28 -9.07 -7.25 -3.46
N ASN A 29 -8.37 -8.33 -3.17
CA ASN A 29 -8.96 -9.64 -3.05
C ASN A 29 -8.35 -10.31 -1.81
N PRO A 30 -9.18 -10.94 -0.96
CA PRO A 30 -8.70 -11.67 0.22
C PRO A 30 -7.55 -12.61 -0.14
N TYR A 31 -6.48 -12.57 0.65
CA TYR A 31 -5.29 -13.41 0.42
C TYR A 31 -5.61 -14.90 0.40
N LYS A 32 -6.57 -15.33 1.23
CA LYS A 32 -7.05 -16.71 1.33
C LYS A 32 -8.52 -16.76 1.75
N PRO A 33 -9.22 -17.90 1.55
CA PRO A 33 -10.57 -18.07 2.06
C PRO A 33 -10.66 -17.82 3.58
N GLY A 34 -11.63 -17.02 4.00
CA GLY A 34 -11.83 -16.62 5.39
C GLY A 34 -10.95 -15.47 5.87
N TRP A 35 -10.14 -14.87 4.99
CA TRP A 35 -9.46 -13.60 5.26
C TRP A 35 -10.45 -12.44 5.07
N ASP A 36 -10.65 -11.64 6.11
CA ASP A 36 -11.69 -10.60 6.12
C ASP A 36 -11.19 -9.27 5.54
N HIS A 37 -9.99 -8.85 5.91
CA HIS A 37 -9.43 -7.57 5.52
C HIS A 37 -7.90 -7.53 5.60
N ASP A 38 -7.29 -6.57 4.91
CA ASP A 38 -5.92 -6.12 5.06
C ASP A 38 -5.87 -4.65 5.46
N HIS A 39 -4.69 -4.15 5.83
CA HIS A 39 -4.50 -2.75 6.20
C HIS A 39 -3.41 -2.10 5.37
N CYS A 40 -3.58 -0.80 5.09
CA CYS A 40 -2.52 0.01 4.53
C CYS A 40 -1.31 0.03 5.49
N ALA A 41 -0.13 -0.31 4.97
CA ALA A 41 1.12 -0.36 5.74
C ALA A 41 1.58 1.00 6.30
N PHE A 42 0.90 2.10 5.92
CA PHE A 42 1.21 3.46 6.33
C PHE A 42 0.14 4.05 7.25
N CYS A 43 -1.08 4.25 6.75
CA CYS A 43 -2.16 4.88 7.52
C CYS A 43 -2.99 3.89 8.35
N GLY A 44 -2.90 2.58 8.07
CA GLY A 44 -3.73 1.58 8.71
C GLY A 44 -5.17 1.51 8.18
N ASP A 45 -5.53 2.24 7.12
CA ASP A 45 -6.87 2.14 6.52
C ASP A 45 -7.15 0.72 6.03
N THR A 46 -8.41 0.31 6.13
CA THR A 46 -8.85 -1.07 5.87
C THR A 46 -9.13 -1.31 4.39
N PHE A 47 -8.56 -2.39 3.87
CA PHE A 47 -8.91 -3.02 2.61
C PHE A 47 -9.80 -4.22 2.88
N SER A 48 -11.02 -4.23 2.38
CA SER A 48 -11.93 -5.38 2.56
C SER A 48 -12.94 -5.45 1.43
N MET A 49 -13.83 -6.45 1.45
CA MET A 49 -14.99 -6.52 0.55
C MET A 49 -16.23 -5.78 1.08
N ASN A 50 -16.19 -5.17 2.26
CA ASN A 50 -17.29 -4.41 2.88
C ASN A 50 -17.51 -3.00 2.29
N GLU A 51 -18.74 -2.53 2.22
CA GLU A 51 -19.03 -1.18 1.72
C GLU A 51 -18.34 -0.10 2.58
N GLY A 52 -17.74 0.90 1.93
CA GLY A 52 -17.01 1.98 2.60
C GLY A 52 -15.51 1.75 2.76
N ASP A 53 -15.04 0.49 2.67
CA ASP A 53 -13.62 0.15 2.76
C ASP A 53 -12.91 0.27 1.40
N ILE A 54 -11.58 0.35 1.45
CA ILE A 54 -10.75 0.51 0.27
C ILE A 54 -10.80 -0.77 -0.58
N LYS A 55 -11.11 -0.60 -1.88
CA LYS A 55 -11.22 -1.71 -2.84
C LYS A 55 -10.05 -1.83 -3.80
N GLN A 56 -9.23 -0.79 -3.88
CA GLN A 56 -8.16 -0.67 -4.86
C GLN A 56 -6.96 0.00 -4.23
N GLY A 57 -5.80 -0.49 -4.59
CA GLY A 57 -4.54 0.08 -4.14
C GLY A 57 -3.37 -0.64 -4.76
N TYR A 58 -2.25 -0.55 -4.07
CA TYR A 58 -1.00 -1.13 -4.49
C TYR A 58 -0.61 -2.23 -3.52
N SER A 59 -0.36 -3.43 -4.02
CA SER A 59 0.20 -4.51 -3.21
C SER A 59 1.63 -4.83 -3.64
N THR A 60 2.44 -5.36 -2.74
CA THR A 60 3.65 -6.09 -3.16
C THR A 60 3.27 -7.29 -4.04
N ILE A 61 4.22 -7.81 -4.81
CA ILE A 61 3.99 -8.93 -5.74
C ILE A 61 3.40 -10.16 -5.03
N ASP A 62 3.86 -10.43 -3.80
CA ASP A 62 3.38 -11.51 -2.94
C ASP A 62 2.04 -11.21 -2.23
N SER A 63 1.46 -10.02 -2.48
CA SER A 63 0.25 -9.51 -1.82
C SER A 63 0.35 -9.35 -0.30
N TYR A 64 1.56 -9.35 0.26
CA TYR A 64 1.78 -9.30 1.70
C TYR A 64 1.60 -7.91 2.30
N TYR A 65 2.03 -6.86 1.60
CA TYR A 65 1.84 -5.48 2.02
C TYR A 65 0.90 -4.75 1.07
N TRP A 66 -0.01 -3.96 1.63
CA TRP A 66 -0.95 -3.10 0.90
C TRP A 66 -0.70 -1.63 1.21
N ILE A 67 -0.89 -0.80 0.18
CA ILE A 67 -0.71 0.66 0.24
C ILE A 67 -1.92 1.29 -0.46
N CYS A 68 -2.67 2.14 0.26
CA CYS A 68 -3.78 2.86 -0.34
C CYS A 68 -3.29 3.92 -1.34
N ASN A 69 -4.15 4.31 -2.28
CA ASN A 69 -3.80 5.28 -3.33
C ASN A 69 -3.22 6.59 -2.76
N GLN A 70 -3.78 7.08 -1.65
CA GLN A 70 -3.27 8.28 -1.00
C GLN A 70 -1.85 8.12 -0.45
N CYS A 71 -1.56 7.02 0.25
CA CYS A 71 -0.21 6.76 0.75
C CYS A 71 0.76 6.45 -0.39
N TYR A 72 0.29 5.83 -1.47
CA TYR A 72 1.08 5.65 -2.67
C TYR A 72 1.54 7.01 -3.22
N ASP A 73 0.59 7.92 -3.47
CA ASP A 73 0.90 9.23 -4.04
C ASP A 73 1.78 10.10 -3.14
N ASP A 74 1.61 10.01 -1.82
CA ASP A 74 2.39 10.77 -0.86
C ASP A 74 3.84 10.28 -0.72
N PHE A 75 4.12 8.99 -0.97
CA PHE A 75 5.42 8.38 -0.67
C PHE A 75 6.15 7.78 -1.87
N LYS A 76 5.53 7.69 -3.06
CA LYS A 76 6.12 7.03 -4.25
C LYS A 76 7.50 7.53 -4.65
N ASP A 77 7.74 8.83 -4.59
CA ASP A 77 9.01 9.41 -5.01
C ASP A 77 10.14 9.11 -4.01
N GLU A 78 9.81 9.04 -2.72
CA GLU A 78 10.80 8.77 -1.67
C GLU A 78 11.08 7.28 -1.49
N PHE A 79 10.03 6.46 -1.61
CA PHE A 79 10.15 5.02 -1.54
C PHE A 79 10.62 4.42 -2.86
N GLU A 80 10.72 5.20 -3.93
CA GLU A 80 11.25 4.78 -5.23
C GLU A 80 10.53 3.52 -5.74
N TRP A 81 9.20 3.47 -5.55
CA TRP A 81 8.39 2.31 -5.90
C TRP A 81 8.36 2.08 -7.42
N GLN A 82 8.45 0.81 -7.80
CA GLN A 82 8.35 0.39 -9.19
C GLN A 82 7.00 -0.26 -9.41
N ILE A 83 6.21 0.30 -10.33
CA ILE A 83 4.95 -0.33 -10.74
C ILE A 83 5.27 -1.42 -11.75
N GLU A 84 4.85 -2.64 -11.41
CA GLU A 84 4.89 -3.77 -12.30
C GLU A 84 3.51 -3.94 -12.92
N ASP A 85 3.46 -3.89 -14.26
CA ASP A 85 2.28 -4.28 -15.01
C ASP A 85 2.13 -5.80 -14.90
N MET A 86 1.02 -6.27 -14.33
CA MET A 86 0.64 -7.67 -14.46
C MET A 86 0.30 -7.93 -15.94
N LYS A 87 1.23 -8.54 -16.67
CA LYS A 87 0.91 -9.11 -17.98
C LYS A 87 0.07 -10.37 -17.75
N GLU A 88 -1.20 -10.27 -18.12
CA GLU A 88 -2.16 -11.40 -18.22
C GLU A 88 -1.59 -12.57 -19.03
#